data_AF-A0A2C0VKF2-F1
#
_entry.id   AF-A0A2C0VKF2-F1
#
_cell.length_a   1.000
_cell.length_b   1.000
_cell.length_c   1.000
_cell.angle_alpha   90.00
_cell.angle_beta   90.00
_cell.angle_gamma   90.00
#
_symmetry.space_group_name_H-M   'P 1'
#
loop_
_entity.id
_entity.type
_entity.pdbx_description
1 polymer ?
#
loop_
_entity_poly.entity_id
_entity_poly.type
_entity_poly.pdbx_seq_one_letter_code
_entity_poly.pdbx_strand_id
1 'polypeptide(L)'
;MSSKNRLHFNPCEFPLPIQGSSGSTPQSAFRAVRDVTNASIPVPADTDVQVLYPNEQYDLINEHSTFTSTFIPETKGVYSIIASVQFSPVTFTNPYRVRIAIKVNNTDVARDNDFFSTIPFDNDVSVSTNIQLNAGDQVQVFVQSSVVGEIVSDSATTHFEATRFSSPT
;
A
#
# COMPACT_ATOMS: atom_id res chain seq x y z
N MET A 1 -13.59 8.12 -79.44
CA MET A 1 -14.46 8.60 -78.35
C MET A 1 -14.88 7.38 -77.55
N SER A 2 -14.18 7.14 -76.43
CA SER A 2 -14.30 5.90 -75.64
C SER A 2 -15.04 6.14 -74.33
N SER A 3 -15.72 5.08 -73.91
CA SER A 3 -16.72 4.96 -72.87
C SER A 3 -16.19 5.14 -71.45
N LYS A 4 -17.09 5.64 -70.60
CA LYS A 4 -17.11 5.73 -69.13
C LYS A 4 -16.36 4.59 -68.43
N ASN A 5 -15.56 4.94 -67.41
CA ASN A 5 -15.36 4.06 -66.25
C ASN A 5 -15.68 4.85 -64.96
N ARG A 6 -16.77 4.41 -64.34
CA ARG A 6 -17.35 4.92 -63.10
C ARG A 6 -16.51 4.36 -61.96
N LEU A 7 -15.90 5.23 -61.15
CA LEU A 7 -15.28 4.82 -59.89
C LEU A 7 -16.39 4.20 -59.02
N HIS A 8 -16.30 2.89 -58.79
CA HIS A 8 -17.14 2.21 -57.81
C HIS A 8 -16.70 2.68 -56.42
N PHE A 9 -17.47 3.61 -55.83
CA PHE A 9 -17.42 3.81 -54.38
C PHE A 9 -18.13 2.62 -53.73
N ASN A 10 -17.39 1.84 -52.97
CA ASN A 10 -17.90 0.75 -52.16
C ASN A 10 -18.26 1.35 -50.77
N PRO A 11 -19.53 1.53 -50.41
CA PRO A 11 -19.93 2.28 -49.21
C PRO A 11 -19.79 1.48 -47.90
N CYS A 12 -19.07 0.35 -47.91
CA CYS A 12 -18.92 -0.56 -46.76
C CYS A 12 -17.49 -0.72 -46.24
N GLU A 13 -16.48 -0.05 -46.81
CA GLU A 13 -15.18 0.04 -46.14
C GLU A 13 -15.22 1.17 -45.12
N PHE A 14 -15.68 0.84 -43.91
CA PHE A 14 -15.34 1.62 -42.74
C PHE A 14 -13.82 1.67 -42.62
N PRO A 15 -13.19 2.83 -42.38
CA PRO A 15 -11.81 2.82 -41.92
C PRO A 15 -11.79 1.99 -40.64
N LEU A 16 -11.02 0.91 -40.62
CA LEU A 16 -10.70 0.24 -39.36
C LEU A 16 -10.23 1.32 -38.41
N PRO A 17 -10.73 1.37 -37.15
CA PRO A 17 -10.14 2.25 -36.17
C PRO A 17 -8.66 1.92 -36.16
N ILE A 18 -7.82 2.94 -36.37
CA ILE A 18 -6.41 2.85 -36.02
C ILE A 18 -6.45 2.33 -34.59
N GLN A 19 -5.96 1.11 -34.36
CA GLN A 19 -5.65 0.65 -33.01
C GLN A 19 -4.57 1.60 -32.51
N GLY A 20 -5.00 2.75 -31.97
CA GLY A 20 -4.24 3.41 -30.94
C GLY A 20 -4.04 2.32 -29.92
N SER A 21 -2.80 1.91 -29.71
CA SER A 21 -2.47 1.21 -28.50
C SER A 21 -2.95 2.11 -27.38
N SER A 22 -4.08 1.78 -26.76
CA SER A 22 -4.35 2.23 -25.41
C SER A 22 -3.22 1.61 -24.60
N GLY A 23 -2.07 2.30 -24.55
CA GLY A 23 -0.97 1.89 -23.70
C GLY A 23 -1.58 1.81 -22.32
N SER A 24 -1.76 0.58 -21.81
CA SER A 24 -2.26 0.40 -20.46
C SER A 24 -1.21 1.05 -19.58
N THR A 25 -1.55 2.21 -18.99
CA THR A 25 -0.70 2.80 -17.96
C THR A 25 -0.45 1.69 -16.95
N PRO A 26 0.81 1.32 -16.65
CA PRO A 26 1.08 0.21 -15.73
C PRO A 26 0.32 0.44 -14.43
N GLN A 27 -0.45 -0.57 -14.02
CA GLN A 27 -1.27 -0.47 -12.83
C GLN A 27 -0.36 -0.63 -11.62
N SER A 28 -0.36 0.39 -10.76
CA SER A 28 0.42 0.40 -9.53
C SER A 28 -0.44 -0.09 -8.37
N ALA A 29 -0.11 -1.27 -7.86
CA ALA A 29 -0.70 -1.84 -6.66
C ALA A 29 0.19 -2.92 -6.07
N PHE A 30 0.26 -2.97 -4.74
CA PHE A 30 0.89 -4.05 -4.01
C PHE A 30 0.12 -4.35 -2.72
N ARG A 31 0.29 -5.56 -2.19
CA ARG A 31 -0.04 -5.94 -0.82
C ARG A 31 1.04 -6.85 -0.28
N ALA A 32 1.59 -6.48 0.86
CA ALA A 32 2.55 -7.26 1.61
C ALA A 32 2.07 -7.48 3.05
N VAL A 33 2.47 -8.60 3.64
CA VAL A 33 2.08 -9.00 4.99
C VAL A 33 3.29 -9.42 5.81
N ARG A 34 3.11 -9.45 7.12
CA ARG A 34 3.94 -10.26 8.01
C ARG A 34 3.14 -11.49 8.42
N ASP A 35 3.73 -12.67 8.38
CA ASP A 35 3.05 -13.90 8.77
C ASP A 35 3.92 -14.79 9.67
N VAL A 36 3.37 -15.93 10.08
CA VAL A 36 3.98 -16.90 11.01
C VAL A 36 5.37 -17.42 10.60
N THR A 37 5.80 -17.20 9.35
CA THR A 37 7.19 -17.51 8.91
C THR A 37 8.21 -16.46 9.36
N ASN A 38 7.75 -15.30 9.85
CA ASN A 38 8.58 -14.23 10.36
C ASN A 38 8.50 -14.18 11.90
N ALA A 39 9.64 -13.96 12.57
CA ALA A 39 9.64 -13.64 14.00
C ALA A 39 8.81 -12.38 14.30
N SER A 40 8.30 -12.19 15.51
CA SER A 40 7.69 -10.92 15.91
C SER A 40 8.70 -9.76 15.87
N ILE A 41 8.21 -8.51 15.84
CA ILE A 41 9.08 -7.32 15.91
C ILE A 41 8.97 -6.73 17.31
N PRO A 42 10.05 -6.71 18.12
CA PRO A 42 10.03 -6.06 19.42
C PRO A 42 9.76 -4.55 19.30
N VAL A 43 8.90 -4.04 20.17
CA VAL A 43 8.58 -2.61 20.28
C VAL A 43 8.90 -2.13 21.69
N PRO A 44 10.03 -1.42 21.89
CA PRO A 44 10.31 -0.72 23.14
C PRO A 44 9.27 0.38 23.40
N ALA A 45 9.00 0.66 24.67
CA ALA A 45 8.09 1.74 25.05
C ALA A 45 8.57 3.09 24.50
N ASP A 46 7.62 3.89 24.02
CA ASP A 46 7.78 5.24 23.50
C ASP A 46 8.83 5.40 22.39
N THR A 47 9.12 4.31 21.67
CA THR A 47 10.07 4.28 20.56
C THR A 47 9.35 4.06 19.24
N ASP A 48 9.66 4.88 18.23
CA ASP A 48 9.20 4.65 16.85
C ASP A 48 9.95 3.45 16.26
N VAL A 49 9.22 2.41 15.86
CA VAL A 49 9.73 1.20 15.23
C VAL A 49 9.16 1.10 13.82
N GLN A 50 10.03 0.92 12.82
CA GLN A 50 9.58 0.64 11.46
C GLN A 50 8.99 -0.77 11.38
N VAL A 51 7.82 -0.91 10.76
CA VAL A 51 7.18 -2.21 10.55
C VAL A 51 7.71 -2.84 9.27
N LEU A 52 8.02 -4.14 9.32
CA LEU A 52 8.46 -4.93 8.17
C LEU A 52 7.38 -5.94 7.75
N TYR A 53 7.01 -5.88 6.49
CA TYR A 53 6.05 -6.73 5.76
C TYR A 53 6.80 -7.49 4.64
N PRO A 54 7.53 -8.57 4.95
CA PRO A 54 8.44 -9.21 4.01
C PRO A 54 7.75 -10.13 3.00
N ASN A 55 6.48 -10.50 3.20
CA ASN A 55 5.81 -11.51 2.36
C ASN A 55 4.80 -10.83 1.44
N GLU A 56 5.11 -10.78 0.15
CA GLU A 56 4.19 -10.25 -0.86
C GLU A 56 3.06 -11.22 -1.14
N GLN A 57 1.83 -10.69 -1.17
CA GLN A 57 0.68 -11.37 -1.74
C GLN A 57 0.55 -11.02 -3.23
N TYR A 58 0.84 -9.77 -3.59
CA TYR A 58 1.05 -9.32 -4.97
C TYR A 58 1.84 -8.01 -4.97
N ASP A 59 2.58 -7.77 -6.06
CA ASP A 59 3.12 -6.46 -6.44
C ASP A 59 3.11 -6.42 -7.97
N LEU A 60 2.28 -5.55 -8.55
CA LEU A 60 2.00 -5.57 -9.99
C LEU A 60 3.18 -5.11 -10.84
N ILE A 61 4.01 -4.22 -10.29
CA ILE A 61 5.14 -3.61 -11.01
C ILE A 61 6.42 -3.47 -10.15
N ASN A 62 6.49 -4.21 -9.04
CA ASN A 62 7.68 -4.30 -8.18
C ASN A 62 8.10 -2.94 -7.56
N GLU A 63 7.11 -2.21 -7.04
CA GLU A 63 7.30 -0.90 -6.38
C GLU A 63 7.52 -1.02 -4.86
N HIS A 64 7.27 -2.18 -4.26
CA HIS A 64 7.51 -2.46 -2.85
C HIS A 64 8.79 -3.30 -2.66
N SER A 65 9.59 -2.97 -1.65
CA SER A 65 10.74 -3.79 -1.26
C SER A 65 10.39 -4.68 -0.07
N THR A 66 10.43 -6.00 -0.23
CA THR A 66 10.27 -6.94 0.90
C THR A 66 11.37 -6.86 1.96
N PHE A 67 12.55 -6.33 1.61
CA PHE A 67 13.67 -6.21 2.55
C PHE A 67 13.53 -5.00 3.47
N THR A 68 13.13 -3.84 2.92
CA THR A 68 13.01 -2.59 3.68
C THR A 68 11.57 -2.22 4.01
N SER A 69 10.58 -2.92 3.46
CA SER A 69 9.16 -2.58 3.49
C SER A 69 8.87 -1.13 3.12
N THR A 70 9.60 -0.66 2.11
CA THR A 70 9.44 0.65 1.52
C THR A 70 8.69 0.50 0.22
N PHE A 71 7.60 1.25 0.08
CA PHE A 71 6.92 1.44 -1.21
C PHE A 71 7.46 2.71 -1.87
N ILE A 72 7.86 2.59 -3.14
CA ILE A 72 8.39 3.69 -3.95
C ILE A 72 7.59 3.73 -5.25
N PRO A 73 6.64 4.67 -5.42
CA PRO A 73 5.87 4.75 -6.65
C PRO A 73 6.78 5.14 -7.82
N GLU A 74 6.59 4.52 -8.97
CA GLU A 74 7.26 4.86 -10.23
C GLU A 74 6.55 6.00 -10.97
N THR A 75 5.28 6.22 -10.66
CA THR A 75 4.43 7.21 -11.35
C THR A 75 3.76 8.16 -10.39
N LYS A 76 3.69 9.45 -10.76
CA LYS A 76 2.91 10.43 -10.00
C LYS A 76 1.44 10.08 -10.04
N GLY A 77 0.76 10.10 -8.90
CA GLY A 77 -0.66 9.75 -8.83
C GLY A 77 -1.27 10.00 -7.47
N VAL A 78 -2.59 9.81 -7.38
CA VAL A 78 -3.26 9.67 -6.09
C VAL A 78 -3.27 8.19 -5.74
N TYR A 79 -2.87 7.88 -4.52
CA TYR A 79 -2.75 6.53 -3.98
C TYR A 79 -3.67 6.37 -2.79
N SER A 80 -4.41 5.26 -2.74
CA SER A 80 -5.03 4.75 -1.52
C SER A 80 -4.01 3.85 -0.83
N ILE A 81 -3.69 4.15 0.42
CA ILE A 81 -2.69 3.43 1.21
C ILE A 81 -3.36 2.97 2.49
N ILE A 82 -3.17 1.70 2.87
CA ILE A 82 -3.66 1.11 4.11
C ILE A 82 -2.51 0.39 4.77
N ALA A 83 -2.34 0.59 6.07
CA ALA A 83 -1.39 -0.13 6.89
C ALA A 83 -2.04 -0.55 8.20
N SER A 84 -1.70 -1.74 8.68
CA SER A 84 -2.17 -2.28 9.95
C SER A 84 -1.05 -3.04 10.67
N VAL A 85 -1.21 -3.15 11.99
CA VAL A 85 -0.45 -4.05 12.83
C VAL A 85 -1.33 -4.62 13.93
N GLN A 86 -1.03 -5.84 14.35
CA GLN A 86 -1.41 -6.36 15.65
C GLN A 86 -0.28 -6.16 16.65
N PHE A 87 -0.57 -5.52 17.78
CA PHE A 87 0.37 -5.29 18.86
C PHE A 87 -0.02 -6.09 20.10
N SER A 88 0.94 -6.83 20.66
CA SER A 88 0.78 -7.52 21.94
C SER A 88 1.74 -6.93 22.98
N PRO A 89 1.26 -6.39 24.11
CA PRO A 89 2.14 -5.96 25.19
C PRO A 89 2.76 -7.18 25.89
N VAL A 90 3.97 -7.04 26.44
CA VAL A 90 4.61 -8.12 27.23
C VAL A 90 3.72 -8.54 28.42
N THR A 91 2.96 -7.59 28.98
CA THR A 91 1.99 -7.83 30.05
C THR A 91 0.74 -6.97 29.89
N PHE A 92 -0.45 -7.53 30.13
CA PHE A 92 -1.74 -6.83 30.07
C PHE A 92 -2.14 -6.08 31.36
N THR A 93 -1.17 -5.74 32.21
CA THR A 93 -1.42 -5.16 33.54
C THR A 93 -1.52 -3.64 33.56
N ASN A 94 -1.04 -2.96 32.51
CA ASN A 94 -1.11 -1.50 32.38
C ASN A 94 -1.97 -1.12 31.18
N PRO A 95 -2.85 -0.11 31.29
CA PRO A 95 -3.43 0.51 30.11
C PRO A 95 -2.34 1.03 29.17
N TYR A 96 -2.56 0.93 27.88
CA TYR A 96 -1.56 1.31 26.88
C TYR A 96 -2.21 1.93 25.66
N ARG A 97 -1.41 2.74 24.95
CA ARG A 97 -1.74 3.29 23.65
C ARG A 97 -0.80 2.70 22.61
N VAL A 98 -1.34 2.29 21.48
CA VAL A 98 -0.59 1.97 20.25
C VAL A 98 -0.89 3.04 19.23
N ARG A 99 0.12 3.47 18.48
CA ARG A 99 -0.01 4.42 17.39
C ARG A 99 0.71 3.90 16.18
N ILE A 100 0.04 3.97 15.04
CA ILE A 100 0.58 3.64 13.73
C ILE A 100 0.64 4.91 12.87
N ALA A 101 1.64 5.01 12.01
CA ALA A 101 1.81 6.14 11.11
C ALA A 101 2.31 5.68 9.74
N ILE A 102 1.73 6.26 8.69
CA ILE A 102 2.29 6.22 7.34
C ILE A 102 3.18 7.45 7.20
N LYS A 103 4.45 7.23 6.83
CA LYS A 103 5.43 8.28 6.59
C LYS A 103 5.77 8.34 5.10
N VAL A 104 5.81 9.54 4.54
CA VAL A 104 6.35 9.83 3.21
C VAL A 104 7.60 10.66 3.38
N ASN A 105 8.74 10.19 2.89
CA ASN A 105 10.04 10.86 3.04
C ASN A 105 10.31 11.29 4.50
N ASN A 106 10.12 10.34 5.44
CA ASN A 106 10.25 10.52 6.89
C ASN A 106 9.28 11.54 7.53
N THR A 107 8.28 12.02 6.80
CA THR A 107 7.23 12.90 7.33
C THR A 107 5.92 12.16 7.44
N ASP A 108 5.30 12.20 8.62
CA ASP A 108 4.02 11.55 8.84
C ASP A 108 2.92 12.22 8.01
N VAL A 109 2.23 11.44 7.19
CA VAL A 109 1.12 11.91 6.34
C VAL A 109 -0.23 11.40 6.81
N ALA A 110 -0.24 10.33 7.61
CA ALA A 110 -1.41 9.79 8.27
C ALA A 110 -1.00 9.12 9.58
N ARG A 111 -1.86 9.20 10.59
CA ARG A 111 -1.66 8.62 11.90
C ARG A 111 -2.99 8.11 12.41
N ASP A 112 -2.94 6.99 13.12
CA ASP A 112 -4.03 6.58 13.98
C ASP A 112 -3.49 6.12 15.34
N ASN A 113 -4.34 6.12 16.36
CA ASN A 113 -4.00 5.57 17.66
C ASN A 113 -5.19 4.89 18.33
N ASP A 114 -4.90 3.75 18.94
CA ASP A 114 -5.84 3.05 19.80
C ASP A 114 -5.37 3.06 21.24
N PHE A 115 -6.33 3.05 22.16
CA PHE A 115 -6.10 2.93 23.58
C PHE A 115 -6.82 1.71 24.12
N PHE A 116 -6.08 0.82 24.77
CA PHE A 116 -6.61 -0.36 25.44
C PHE A 116 -6.41 -0.21 26.95
N SER A 117 -7.44 -0.57 27.71
CA SER A 117 -7.31 -0.75 29.16
C SER A 117 -6.62 -2.10 29.46
N THR A 118 -6.71 -2.59 30.70
CA THR A 118 -6.10 -3.85 31.13
C THR A 118 -6.93 -5.07 30.69
N ILE A 119 -7.18 -5.20 29.39
CA ILE A 119 -7.87 -6.34 28.79
C ILE A 119 -6.86 -7.29 28.14
N PRO A 120 -7.02 -8.63 28.25
CA PRO A 120 -6.07 -9.60 27.73
C PRO A 120 -6.31 -9.89 26.23
N PHE A 121 -6.37 -8.83 25.43
CA PHE A 121 -6.50 -8.89 23.98
C PHE A 121 -5.42 -8.04 23.33
N ASP A 122 -4.86 -8.56 22.24
CA ASP A 122 -3.98 -7.80 21.37
C ASP A 122 -4.74 -6.66 20.71
N ASN A 123 -4.00 -5.62 20.34
CA ASN A 123 -4.54 -4.42 19.74
C ASN A 123 -4.25 -4.41 18.24
N ASP A 124 -5.30 -4.54 17.45
CA ASP A 124 -5.26 -4.39 16.00
C ASP A 124 -5.52 -2.92 15.64
N VAL A 125 -4.48 -2.19 15.27
CA VAL A 125 -4.57 -0.78 14.89
C VAL A 125 -4.30 -0.62 13.39
N SER A 126 -5.07 0.23 12.72
CA SER A 126 -4.94 0.47 11.28
C SER A 126 -5.03 1.94 10.93
N VAL A 127 -4.36 2.34 9.86
CA VAL A 127 -4.43 3.69 9.31
C VAL A 127 -4.58 3.62 7.80
N SER A 128 -5.36 4.53 7.25
CA SER A 128 -5.50 4.68 5.80
C SER A 128 -5.43 6.14 5.38
N THR A 129 -5.01 6.38 4.14
CA THR A 129 -5.01 7.71 3.55
C THR A 129 -5.10 7.66 2.03
N ASN A 130 -5.71 8.71 1.47
CA ASN A 130 -5.65 9.00 0.04
C ASN A 130 -4.71 10.19 -0.14
N ILE A 131 -3.57 9.98 -0.81
CA ILE A 131 -2.52 11.01 -0.93
C ILE A 131 -1.96 11.07 -2.35
N GLN A 132 -1.63 12.28 -2.81
CA GLN A 132 -0.83 12.44 -4.02
C GLN A 132 0.64 12.17 -3.72
N LEU A 133 1.22 11.18 -4.41
CA LEU A 133 2.65 10.89 -4.38
C LEU A 133 3.29 11.26 -5.71
N ASN A 134 4.56 11.66 -5.65
CA ASN A 134 5.43 11.79 -6.82
C ASN A 134 6.24 10.51 -7.00
N ALA A 135 6.70 10.28 -8.23
CA ALA A 135 7.64 9.20 -8.49
C ALA A 135 8.89 9.33 -7.61
N GLY A 136 9.29 8.25 -6.94
CA GLY A 136 10.45 8.22 -6.05
C GLY A 136 10.19 8.61 -4.59
N ASP A 137 8.98 9.02 -4.22
CA ASP A 137 8.63 9.23 -2.80
C ASP A 137 8.78 7.92 -2.01
N GLN A 138 9.38 7.96 -0.82
CA GLN A 138 9.52 6.75 0.01
C GLN A 138 8.39 6.67 1.02
N VAL A 139 7.56 5.63 0.92
CA VAL A 139 6.46 5.37 1.84
C VAL A 139 6.80 4.21 2.76
N GLN A 140 6.71 4.45 4.07
CA GLN A 140 7.03 3.48 5.12
C GLN A 140 6.02 3.56 6.27
N VAL A 141 5.90 2.46 7.02
CA VAL A 141 5.00 2.36 8.18
C VAL A 141 5.80 2.29 9.48
N PHE A 142 5.37 3.05 10.47
CA PHE A 142 5.98 3.07 11.79
C PHE A 142 4.93 2.90 12.88
N VAL A 143 5.33 2.24 13.96
CA VAL A 143 4.51 2.00 15.15
C VAL A 143 5.24 2.46 16.40
N GLN A 144 4.48 2.97 17.35
CA GLN A 144 4.95 3.28 18.70
C GLN A 144 3.90 2.81 19.71
N SER A 145 4.34 2.26 20.83
CA SER A 145 3.48 1.93 21.96
C SER A 145 3.97 2.61 23.24
N SER A 146 3.06 2.94 24.17
CA SER A 146 3.44 3.47 25.49
C SER A 146 3.96 2.40 26.46
N VAL A 147 3.96 1.14 26.06
CA VAL A 147 4.49 0.01 26.83
C VAL A 147 5.34 -0.89 25.93
N VAL A 148 6.19 -1.70 26.55
CA VAL A 148 6.98 -2.71 25.83
C VAL A 148 6.05 -3.81 25.33
N GLY A 149 6.27 -4.24 24.09
CA GLY A 149 5.52 -5.33 23.47
C GLY A 149 6.16 -5.77 22.17
N GLU A 150 5.35 -6.32 21.29
CA GLU A 150 5.76 -6.77 19.97
C GLU A 150 4.67 -6.59 18.93
N ILE A 151 5.07 -6.43 17.68
CA ILE A 151 4.18 -6.58 16.52
C ILE A 151 4.09 -8.06 16.22
N VAL A 152 2.87 -8.59 16.26
CA VAL A 152 2.56 -10.00 16.05
C VAL A 152 2.63 -10.32 14.56
N SER A 153 3.16 -11.50 14.25
CA SER A 153 3.26 -11.99 12.88
C SER A 153 1.99 -12.74 12.46
N ASP A 154 0.94 -11.99 12.11
CA ASP A 154 -0.33 -12.51 11.57
C ASP A 154 -0.73 -11.76 10.31
N SER A 155 -0.93 -12.48 9.20
CA SER A 155 -1.21 -11.87 7.89
C SER A 155 -2.61 -11.28 7.76
N ALA A 156 -3.52 -11.62 8.68
CA ALA A 156 -4.86 -11.04 8.72
C ALA A 156 -4.85 -9.63 9.32
N THR A 157 -3.92 -9.34 10.23
CA THR A 157 -3.91 -8.11 11.05
C THR A 157 -2.67 -7.23 10.86
N THR A 158 -1.60 -7.78 10.25
CA THR A 158 -0.34 -7.07 10.00
C THR A 158 -0.04 -7.05 8.51
N HIS A 159 -0.58 -6.04 7.83
CA HIS A 159 -0.45 -5.87 6.38
C HIS A 159 -0.22 -4.41 5.96
N PHE A 160 0.33 -4.25 4.76
CA PHE A 160 0.58 -2.96 4.12
C PHE A 160 0.25 -3.08 2.64
N GLU A 161 -0.59 -2.17 2.15
CA GLU A 161 -0.97 -2.11 0.74
C GLU A 161 -1.06 -0.67 0.25
N ALA A 162 -0.83 -0.53 -1.05
CA ALA A 162 -1.20 0.67 -1.79
C ALA A 162 -1.82 0.31 -3.13
N THR A 163 -2.69 1.17 -3.62
CA THR A 163 -3.21 1.11 -4.98
C THR A 163 -3.36 2.52 -5.52
N ARG A 164 -2.80 2.76 -6.72
CA ARG A 164 -3.00 4.01 -7.44
C ARG A 164 -4.41 4.05 -8.02
N PHE A 165 -5.12 5.16 -7.82
CA PHE A 165 -6.40 5.37 -8.50
C PHE A 165 -6.18 5.38 -10.02
N SER A 166 -7.02 4.66 -10.76
CA SER A 166 -7.04 4.75 -12.22
C SER A 166 -7.32 6.20 -12.62
N SER A 167 -6.45 6.77 -13.45
CA SER A 167 -6.77 8.05 -14.09
C SER A 167 -7.77 7.80 -15.22
N PRO A 168 -8.79 8.66 -15.42
CA PRO A 168 -9.63 8.59 -16.60
C PRO A 168 -8.77 8.64 -17.87
N THR A 169 -8.99 7.70 -18.78
CA THR A 169 -8.44 7.73 -20.14
C THR A 169 -9.21 8.69 -21.03
#